data_AF-A0A813GBF8-F1
#
_entry.id   AF-A0A813GBF8-F1
#
_cell.length_a   1.000
_cell.length_b   1.000
_cell.length_c   1.000
_cell.angle_alpha   90.00
_cell.angle_beta   90.00
_cell.angle_gamma   90.00
#
_symmetry.space_group_name_H-M   'P 1'
#
loop_
_entity.id
_entity.type
_entity.pdbx_description
1 polymer ?
#
loop_
_entity_poly.entity_id
_entity_poly.type
_entity_poly.pdbx_seq_one_letter_code
_entity_poly.pdbx_strand_id
1 'polypeptide(L)'
;MECADMVDAGIERVKEKRWAEVIGASFLTIIPSIFGIAVLAASFSKQLSSWGKKVLQFANSSACGVVFAAAIFLLMPESMELVSAGKESESLAAGVWGAAVIGGWFLGVLIDHSCSIVTWMWSQKSAADVATDEQEGGGKEAAEARDPEIAESPSSTQEPKITLIEGRAQMSIAGTVIFGDMFHNLADGFVHGAAFKSCDPSFAMDITLVTMAHEVPQELADFMILLHHAGMNWKLADLVNFLSG
;
A
#
# COMPACT_ATOMS: atom_id res chain seq x y z
N MET A 1 -31.85 -13.12 7.64
CA MET A 1 -31.66 -14.30 6.79
C MET A 1 -30.16 -14.31 6.54
N GLU A 2 -29.45 -15.29 7.10
CA GLU A 2 -28.01 -15.35 6.94
C GLU A 2 -27.67 -15.65 5.48
N CYS A 3 -26.47 -15.28 5.03
CA CYS A 3 -26.10 -15.45 3.61
C CYS A 3 -26.23 -16.92 3.15
N ALA A 4 -26.01 -17.88 4.06
CA ALA A 4 -26.21 -19.32 3.85
C ALA A 4 -27.68 -19.71 3.53
N ASP A 5 -28.65 -19.17 4.28
CA ASP A 5 -30.08 -19.45 4.06
C ASP A 5 -30.57 -18.94 2.68
N MET A 6 -29.91 -17.91 2.15
CA MET A 6 -30.25 -17.31 0.86
C MET A 6 -29.64 -18.04 -0.33
N VAL A 7 -28.48 -18.68 -0.18
CA VAL A 7 -27.91 -19.55 -1.20
C VAL A 7 -28.84 -20.74 -1.46
N ASP A 8 -29.36 -21.35 -0.39
CA ASP A 8 -30.29 -22.49 -0.48
C ASP A 8 -31.70 -22.09 -0.96
N ALA A 9 -32.18 -20.90 -0.60
CA ALA A 9 -33.43 -20.34 -1.14
C ALA A 9 -33.29 -19.80 -2.58
N GLY A 10 -32.07 -19.80 -3.14
CA GLY A 10 -31.62 -18.92 -4.23
C GLY A 10 -31.46 -19.53 -5.61
N ILE A 11 -31.91 -20.76 -5.87
CA ILE A 11 -31.93 -21.30 -7.24
C ILE A 11 -32.98 -20.56 -8.11
N GLU A 12 -33.98 -19.88 -7.52
CA GLU A 12 -35.06 -19.23 -8.29
C GLU A 12 -35.14 -17.69 -8.22
N ARG A 13 -34.36 -17.00 -7.37
CA ARG A 13 -34.36 -15.52 -7.42
C ARG A 13 -33.44 -15.04 -8.53
N VAL A 14 -34.09 -14.68 -9.64
CA VAL A 14 -33.56 -13.91 -10.77
C VAL A 14 -32.38 -13.02 -10.36
N LYS A 15 -31.22 -13.29 -10.99
CA LYS A 15 -30.03 -12.43 -11.06
C LYS A 15 -30.39 -10.97 -11.32
N GLU A 16 -30.76 -10.21 -10.30
CA GLU A 16 -30.68 -8.75 -10.40
C GLU A 16 -29.20 -8.38 -10.38
N LYS A 17 -28.77 -7.76 -11.47
CA LYS A 17 -27.40 -7.33 -11.67
C LYS A 17 -27.16 -6.07 -10.85
N ARG A 18 -26.78 -6.24 -9.57
CA ARG A 18 -26.53 -5.14 -8.60
C ARG A 18 -25.17 -4.46 -8.77
N TRP A 19 -24.65 -4.39 -10.00
CA TRP A 19 -23.33 -3.82 -10.29
C TRP A 19 -23.22 -2.35 -9.89
N ALA A 20 -24.31 -1.58 -10.02
CA ALA A 20 -24.33 -0.19 -9.59
C ALA A 20 -24.13 -0.03 -8.08
N GLU A 21 -24.66 -0.96 -7.28
CA GLU A 21 -24.53 -0.94 -5.83
C GLU A 21 -23.12 -1.37 -5.40
N VAL A 22 -22.54 -2.38 -6.06
CA VAL A 22 -21.14 -2.78 -5.85
C VAL A 22 -20.20 -1.61 -6.15
N ILE A 23 -20.37 -0.97 -7.31
CA ILE A 23 -19.56 0.19 -7.69
C ILE A 23 -19.75 1.33 -6.69
N GLY A 24 -20.99 1.59 -6.28
CA GLY A 24 -21.29 2.59 -5.26
C GLY A 24 -20.63 2.30 -3.92
N ALA A 25 -20.64 1.05 -3.46
CA ALA A 25 -19.98 0.61 -2.24
C ALA A 25 -18.45 0.81 -2.32
N SER A 26 -17.82 0.46 -3.44
CA SER A 26 -16.39 0.71 -3.65
C SER A 26 -16.05 2.22 -3.63
N PHE A 27 -16.90 3.08 -4.19
CA PHE A 27 -16.70 4.53 -4.06
C PHE A 27 -16.87 5.02 -2.62
N LEU A 28 -17.79 4.44 -1.85
CA LEU A 28 -17.99 4.79 -0.44
C LEU A 28 -16.76 4.44 0.40
N THR A 29 -16.07 3.33 0.10
CA THR A 29 -14.88 2.91 0.85
C THR A 29 -13.64 3.73 0.56
N ILE A 30 -13.60 4.48 -0.55
CA ILE A 30 -12.51 5.42 -0.89
C ILE A 30 -12.73 6.82 -0.26
N ILE A 31 -13.90 7.08 0.35
CA ILE A 31 -14.18 8.37 1.02
C ILE A 31 -13.16 8.68 2.15
N PRO A 32 -12.79 7.73 3.03
CA PRO A 32 -11.68 7.90 3.98
C PRO A 32 -10.40 8.44 3.34
N SER A 33 -9.99 7.87 2.20
CA SER A 33 -8.78 8.23 1.45
C SER A 33 -8.88 9.64 0.86
N ILE A 34 -10.03 10.01 0.27
CA ILE A 34 -10.26 11.33 -0.35
C ILE A 34 -10.43 12.45 0.67
N PHE A 35 -11.18 12.21 1.74
CA PHE A 35 -11.74 13.27 2.59
C PHE A 35 -11.12 13.29 3.99
N GLY A 36 -10.72 12.14 4.53
CA GLY A 36 -10.10 12.04 5.85
C GLY A 36 -8.68 12.58 5.85
N ILE A 37 -7.83 12.10 4.95
CA ILE A 37 -6.40 12.45 4.93
C ILE A 37 -6.17 13.86 4.43
N ALA A 38 -6.76 14.25 3.29
CA ALA A 38 -6.58 15.61 2.75
C ALA A 38 -6.98 16.70 3.78
N VAL A 39 -8.06 16.49 4.52
CA VAL A 39 -8.52 17.42 5.58
C VAL A 39 -7.61 17.37 6.80
N LEU A 40 -7.18 16.18 7.24
CA LEU A 40 -6.26 16.04 8.37
C LEU A 40 -4.87 16.61 8.05
N ALA A 41 -4.33 16.33 6.87
CA ALA A 41 -3.07 16.84 6.37
C ALA A 41 -3.09 18.36 6.24
N ALA A 42 -4.15 18.94 5.65
CA ALA A 42 -4.29 20.39 5.50
C ALA A 42 -4.53 21.10 6.84
N SER A 43 -5.41 20.56 7.69
CA SER A 43 -5.89 21.23 8.91
C SER A 43 -4.95 21.05 10.10
N PHE A 44 -4.16 19.96 10.13
CA PHE A 44 -3.28 19.66 11.24
C PHE A 44 -1.80 19.63 10.86
N SER A 45 -1.37 19.96 9.64
CA SER A 45 0.06 19.91 9.22
C SER A 45 1.09 20.29 10.30
N LYS A 46 0.88 21.39 11.06
CA LYS A 46 1.74 21.77 12.21
C LYS A 46 1.55 20.87 13.44
N GLN A 47 0.32 20.62 13.87
CA GLN A 47 -0.01 19.82 15.07
C GLN A 47 0.29 18.32 14.87
N LEU A 48 0.02 17.81 13.67
CA LEU A 48 0.28 16.45 13.21
C LEU A 48 1.77 16.16 13.25
N SER A 49 2.64 17.13 12.90
CA SER A 49 4.09 16.96 13.08
C SER A 49 4.49 16.77 14.56
N SER A 50 3.79 17.44 15.48
CA SER A 50 4.08 17.34 16.92
C SER A 50 3.56 16.04 17.54
N TRP A 51 2.49 15.47 16.99
CA TRP A 51 1.87 14.22 17.47
C TRP A 51 2.18 13.02 16.57
N GLY A 52 2.95 13.23 15.49
CA GLY A 52 3.06 12.31 14.36
C GLY A 52 3.48 10.91 14.77
N LYS A 53 4.47 10.79 15.67
CA LYS A 53 4.91 9.47 16.16
C LYS A 53 3.83 8.72 16.94
N LYS A 54 3.03 9.42 17.75
CA LYS A 54 1.95 8.78 18.54
C LYS A 54 0.78 8.40 17.64
N VAL A 55 0.42 9.28 16.70
CA VAL A 55 -0.65 9.03 15.73
C VAL A 55 -0.25 7.90 14.79
N LEU A 56 0.98 7.89 14.26
CA LEU A 56 1.51 6.81 13.43
C LEU A 56 1.52 5.47 14.18
N GLN A 57 2.00 5.43 15.42
CA GLN A 57 2.00 4.20 16.22
C GLN A 57 0.57 3.67 16.45
N PHE A 58 -0.36 4.56 16.77
CA PHE A 58 -1.76 4.20 16.97
C PHE A 58 -2.41 3.72 15.67
N ALA A 59 -2.24 4.46 14.57
CA ALA A 59 -2.80 4.14 13.26
C ALA A 59 -2.26 2.81 12.76
N ASN A 60 -0.94 2.61 12.78
CA ASN A 60 -0.31 1.37 12.36
C ASN A 60 -0.75 0.18 13.22
N SER A 61 -0.81 0.33 14.55
CA SER A 61 -1.29 -0.76 15.43
C SER A 61 -2.76 -1.08 15.22
N SER A 62 -3.59 -0.05 14.96
CA SER A 62 -5.01 -0.22 14.67
C SER A 62 -5.23 -0.87 13.31
N ALA A 63 -4.53 -0.42 12.27
CA ALA A 63 -4.58 -0.99 10.93
C ALA A 63 -4.16 -2.48 10.94
N CYS A 64 -2.99 -2.80 11.50
CA CYS A 64 -2.55 -4.18 11.64
C CYS A 64 -3.55 -5.04 12.43
N GLY A 65 -4.14 -4.49 13.49
CA GLY A 65 -5.13 -5.20 14.31
C GLY A 65 -6.42 -5.50 13.56
N VAL A 66 -6.96 -4.52 12.82
CA VAL A 66 -8.21 -4.71 12.08
C VAL A 66 -8.01 -5.60 10.86
N VAL A 67 -6.92 -5.42 10.10
CA VAL A 67 -6.57 -6.30 8.99
C VAL A 67 -6.37 -7.74 9.46
N PHE A 68 -5.66 -7.94 10.58
CA PHE A 68 -5.50 -9.27 11.17
C PHE A 68 -6.85 -9.87 11.58
N ALA A 69 -7.72 -9.09 12.21
CA ALA A 69 -9.05 -9.56 12.59
C ALA A 69 -9.90 -9.92 11.36
N ALA A 70 -9.89 -9.09 10.31
CA ALA A 70 -10.60 -9.37 9.06
C ALA A 70 -10.06 -10.64 8.38
N ALA A 71 -8.74 -10.80 8.31
CA ALA A 71 -8.11 -12.00 7.74
C ALA A 71 -8.49 -13.27 8.50
N ILE A 72 -8.47 -13.25 9.83
CA ILE A 72 -8.73 -14.45 10.66
C ILE A 72 -10.22 -14.75 10.82
N PHE A 73 -11.07 -13.75 11.02
CA PHE A 73 -12.47 -13.97 11.39
C PHE A 73 -13.44 -13.87 10.21
N LEU A 74 -13.07 -13.20 9.12
CA LEU A 74 -13.92 -13.05 7.95
C LEU A 74 -13.39 -13.87 6.77
N LEU A 75 -12.14 -13.62 6.36
CA LEU A 75 -11.60 -14.22 5.13
C LEU A 75 -11.18 -15.69 5.30
N MET A 76 -10.61 -16.06 6.44
CA MET A 76 -10.13 -17.43 6.66
C MET A 76 -11.28 -18.46 6.63
N PRO A 77 -12.39 -18.32 7.39
CA PRO A 77 -13.48 -19.29 7.35
C PRO A 77 -14.09 -19.41 5.94
N GLU A 78 -14.40 -18.28 5.31
CA GLU A 78 -15.00 -18.23 3.97
C GLU A 78 -14.07 -18.85 2.92
N SER A 79 -12.77 -18.55 2.97
CA SER A 79 -11.80 -19.13 2.02
C SER A 79 -11.65 -20.64 2.19
N MET A 80 -11.73 -21.17 3.42
CA MET A 80 -11.68 -22.62 3.66
C MET A 80 -12.93 -23.32 3.12
N GLU A 81 -14.10 -22.71 3.27
CA GLU A 81 -15.35 -23.20 2.69
C GLU A 81 -15.32 -23.14 1.16
N LEU A 82 -14.90 -22.02 0.57
CA LEU A 82 -14.81 -21.87 -0.88
C LEU A 82 -13.79 -22.81 -1.52
N VAL A 83 -12.64 -23.04 -0.88
CA VAL A 83 -11.59 -23.93 -1.42
C VAL A 83 -11.97 -25.41 -1.27
N SER A 84 -12.82 -25.74 -0.30
CA SER A 84 -13.37 -27.10 -0.12
C SER A 84 -14.61 -27.37 -0.98
N ALA A 85 -15.33 -26.33 -1.41
CA ALA A 85 -16.48 -26.44 -2.29
C ALA A 85 -16.11 -27.17 -3.61
N GLY A 86 -16.68 -28.37 -3.80
CA GLY A 86 -16.48 -29.19 -4.99
C GLY A 86 -15.21 -30.06 -5.00
N LYS A 87 -14.47 -30.16 -3.89
CA LYS A 87 -13.35 -31.11 -3.75
C LYS A 87 -13.74 -32.30 -2.88
N GLU A 88 -13.40 -33.51 -3.34
CA GLU A 88 -13.67 -34.75 -2.59
C GLU A 88 -12.71 -34.97 -1.42
N SER A 89 -11.52 -34.36 -1.42
CA SER A 89 -10.51 -34.55 -0.39
C SER A 89 -10.20 -33.27 0.39
N GLU A 90 -10.46 -33.30 1.69
CA GLU A 90 -10.14 -32.21 2.63
C GLU A 90 -8.65 -31.85 2.63
N SER A 91 -7.77 -32.84 2.45
CA SER A 91 -6.32 -32.63 2.40
C SER A 91 -5.88 -31.78 1.20
N LEU A 92 -6.51 -31.94 0.03
CA LEU A 92 -6.25 -31.11 -1.15
C LEU A 92 -6.79 -29.69 -0.96
N ALA A 93 -7.94 -29.54 -0.29
CA ALA A 93 -8.48 -28.23 0.04
C ALA A 93 -7.53 -27.46 0.97
N ALA A 94 -7.10 -28.11 2.07
CA ALA A 94 -6.11 -27.55 3.00
C ALA A 94 -4.77 -27.24 2.31
N GLY A 95 -4.30 -28.12 1.41
CA GLY A 95 -3.07 -27.92 0.65
C GLY A 95 -3.14 -26.71 -0.30
N VAL A 96 -4.26 -26.53 -1.02
CA VAL A 96 -4.45 -25.37 -1.91
C VAL A 96 -4.56 -24.07 -1.11
N TRP A 97 -5.30 -24.09 -0.01
CA TRP A 97 -5.41 -22.93 0.88
C TRP A 97 -4.04 -22.56 1.49
N GLY A 98 -3.30 -23.53 2.02
CA GLY A 98 -1.96 -23.30 2.56
C GLY A 98 -0.96 -22.80 1.51
N ALA A 99 -1.04 -23.33 0.29
CA ALA A 99 -0.24 -22.84 -0.83
C ALA A 99 -0.59 -21.38 -1.20
N ALA A 100 -1.86 -20.98 -1.14
CA ALA A 100 -2.28 -19.60 -1.37
C ALA A 100 -1.73 -18.64 -0.30
N VAL A 101 -1.78 -19.02 0.98
CA VAL A 101 -1.21 -18.23 2.09
C VAL A 101 0.31 -18.04 1.91
N ILE A 102 1.03 -19.12 1.62
CA ILE A 102 2.48 -19.05 1.35
C ILE A 102 2.76 -18.22 0.10
N GLY A 103 1.94 -18.36 -0.94
CA GLY A 103 2.01 -17.55 -2.16
C GLY A 103 1.89 -16.06 -1.89
N GLY A 104 0.97 -15.65 -1.00
CA GLY A 104 0.83 -14.26 -0.56
C GLY A 104 2.09 -13.73 0.14
N TRP A 105 2.72 -14.52 0.99
CA TRP A 105 4.00 -14.15 1.62
C TRP A 105 5.11 -13.95 0.58
N PHE A 106 5.26 -14.88 -0.38
CA PHE A 106 6.23 -14.73 -1.46
C PHE A 106 5.95 -13.54 -2.37
N LEU A 107 4.67 -13.22 -2.61
CA LEU A 107 4.29 -12.02 -3.37
C LEU A 107 4.83 -10.75 -2.69
N GLY A 108 4.73 -10.64 -1.37
CA GLY A 108 5.31 -9.53 -0.61
C GLY A 108 6.83 -9.42 -0.78
N VAL A 109 7.54 -10.56 -0.71
CA VAL A 109 9.00 -10.61 -0.96
C VAL A 109 9.34 -10.20 -2.39
N LEU A 110 8.53 -10.63 -3.38
CA LEU A 110 8.72 -10.28 -4.78
C LEU A 110 8.52 -8.77 -5.01
N ILE A 111 7.54 -8.16 -4.35
CA ILE A 111 7.30 -6.70 -4.41
C ILE A 111 8.53 -5.96 -3.87
N ASP A 112 8.99 -6.28 -2.67
CA ASP A 112 10.16 -5.64 -2.05
C ASP A 112 11.41 -5.78 -2.94
N HIS A 113 11.67 -7.00 -3.44
CA HIS A 113 12.83 -7.25 -4.30
C HIS A 113 12.74 -6.50 -5.62
N SER A 114 11.55 -6.43 -6.22
CA SER A 114 11.31 -5.69 -7.47
C SER A 114 11.54 -4.19 -7.29
N CYS A 115 11.00 -3.60 -6.21
CA CYS A 115 11.22 -2.20 -5.86
C CYS A 115 12.72 -1.91 -5.66
N SER A 116 13.41 -2.77 -4.91
CA SER A 116 14.86 -2.71 -4.70
C SER A 116 15.67 -2.71 -6.01
N ILE A 117 15.30 -3.55 -6.98
CA ILE A 117 15.97 -3.63 -8.28
C ILE A 117 15.72 -2.36 -9.10
N VAL A 118 14.47 -1.86 -9.12
CA VAL A 118 14.13 -0.61 -9.81
C VAL A 118 14.93 0.56 -9.28
N THR A 119 15.03 0.71 -7.95
CA THR A 119 15.82 1.79 -7.36
C THR A 119 17.30 1.67 -7.68
N TRP A 120 17.84 0.46 -7.72
CA TRP A 120 19.21 0.23 -8.15
C TRP A 120 19.44 0.63 -9.62
N MET A 121 18.51 0.27 -10.53
CA MET A 121 18.59 0.66 -11.94
C MET A 121 18.50 2.18 -12.12
N TRP A 122 17.61 2.84 -11.39
CA TRP A 122 17.46 4.30 -11.44
C TRP A 122 18.69 5.02 -10.89
N SER A 123 19.27 4.51 -9.80
CA SER A 123 20.53 5.03 -9.26
C SER A 123 21.68 4.94 -10.26
N GLN A 124 21.81 3.83 -10.99
CA GLN A 124 22.81 3.67 -12.05
C GLN A 124 22.61 4.67 -13.19
N LYS A 125 21.35 4.85 -13.62
CA LYS A 125 21.01 5.79 -14.68
C LYS A 125 21.32 7.24 -14.27
N SER A 126 20.90 7.67 -13.08
CA SER A 126 21.19 9.03 -12.60
C SER A 126 22.70 9.29 -12.44
N ALA A 127 23.48 8.29 -12.02
CA ALA A 127 24.94 8.42 -11.96
C ALA A 127 25.56 8.58 -13.36
N ALA A 128 25.03 7.87 -14.37
CA ALA A 128 25.46 8.02 -15.76
C ALA A 128 25.09 9.39 -16.34
N ASP A 129 23.88 9.88 -16.07
CA ASP A 129 23.38 11.18 -16.56
C ASP A 129 24.22 12.36 -15.99
N VAL A 130 24.60 12.29 -14.69
CA VAL A 130 25.48 13.30 -14.05
C VAL A 130 26.89 13.27 -14.66
N ALA A 131 27.45 12.08 -14.90
CA ALA A 131 28.78 11.97 -15.51
C ALA A 131 28.82 12.53 -16.95
N THR A 132 27.71 12.43 -17.70
CA THR A 132 27.60 13.05 -19.03
C THR A 132 27.45 14.56 -18.98
N ASP A 133 26.73 15.10 -17.98
CA ASP A 133 26.51 16.55 -17.84
C ASP A 133 27.79 17.29 -17.40
N GLU A 134 28.63 16.67 -16.55
CA GLU A 134 29.96 17.20 -16.22
C GLU A 134 30.91 17.24 -17.43
N GLN A 135 30.81 16.27 -18.35
CA GLN A 135 31.62 16.26 -19.58
C GLN A 135 31.18 17.31 -20.60
N GLU A 136 29.88 17.62 -20.71
CA GLU A 136 29.39 18.69 -21.60
C GLU A 136 29.53 20.10 -21.00
N GLY A 137 29.48 20.25 -19.67
CA GLY A 137 29.61 21.54 -18.98
C GLY A 137 31.05 22.04 -18.80
N GLY A 138 32.06 21.16 -18.81
CA GLY A 138 33.47 21.49 -18.52
C GLY A 138 34.28 22.07 -19.69
N GLY A 139 33.67 22.34 -20.84
CA GLY A 139 34.38 22.65 -22.09
C GLY A 139 34.85 24.10 -22.31
N LYS A 140 34.62 25.04 -21.40
CA LYS A 140 35.03 26.45 -21.59
C LYS A 140 35.43 27.13 -20.28
N GLU A 141 36.67 26.91 -19.86
CA GLU A 141 37.61 27.92 -19.32
C GLU A 141 38.78 27.20 -18.67
N ALA A 142 39.80 26.89 -19.48
CA ALA A 142 41.11 26.51 -18.99
C ALA A 142 42.15 27.36 -19.72
N ALA A 143 42.63 28.43 -19.08
CA ALA A 143 44.01 28.89 -19.13
C ALA A 143 44.17 30.21 -18.35
N GLU A 144 44.64 30.15 -17.10
CA GLU A 144 45.86 30.89 -16.74
C GLU A 144 46.46 30.40 -15.43
N ALA A 145 47.78 30.28 -15.42
CA ALA A 145 48.60 29.65 -14.41
C ALA A 145 49.00 30.62 -13.28
N ARG A 146 49.18 30.10 -12.04
CA ARG A 146 50.35 30.41 -11.17
C ARG A 146 50.33 29.67 -9.82
N ASP A 147 51.39 28.87 -9.66
CA ASP A 147 52.23 28.52 -8.49
C ASP A 147 51.70 28.09 -7.11
N PRO A 148 52.49 27.25 -6.39
CA PRO A 148 52.03 26.37 -5.34
C PRO A 148 52.20 26.95 -3.92
N GLU A 149 51.66 26.22 -2.96
CA GLU A 149 52.05 26.23 -1.55
C GLU A 149 51.35 27.26 -0.64
N ILE A 150 50.30 26.76 0.03
CA ILE A 150 49.99 26.84 1.48
C ILE A 150 48.47 26.84 1.61
N ALA A 151 47.89 25.68 1.97
CA ALA A 151 46.67 25.59 2.77
C ALA A 151 46.43 24.13 3.18
N GLU A 152 46.70 23.86 4.44
CA GLU A 152 46.04 22.92 5.34
C GLU A 152 45.03 21.94 4.72
N SER A 153 45.33 20.64 4.86
CA SER A 153 44.31 19.59 4.92
C SER A 153 43.36 19.91 6.09
N PRO A 154 42.06 20.04 5.82
CA PRO A 154 41.19 18.95 6.25
C PRO A 154 39.99 18.70 5.32
N SER A 155 39.45 17.49 5.50
CA SER A 155 38.02 17.16 5.45
C SER A 155 37.49 16.36 4.25
N SER A 156 36.96 15.20 4.66
CA SER A 156 35.80 14.47 4.14
C SER A 156 35.79 14.05 2.67
N THR A 157 36.31 12.84 2.44
CA THR A 157 35.80 11.94 1.39
C THR A 157 34.89 10.88 2.01
N GLN A 158 33.79 11.33 2.62
CA GLN A 158 32.55 10.60 2.90
C GLN A 158 31.49 11.59 2.39
N GLU A 159 30.55 11.32 1.48
CA GLU A 159 29.63 10.18 1.34
C GLU A 159 28.97 10.23 -0.07
N PRO A 160 28.87 9.10 -0.79
CA PRO A 160 27.71 8.86 -1.67
C PRO A 160 26.95 7.58 -1.31
N LYS A 161 27.52 6.74 -0.43
CA LYS A 161 26.99 5.41 -0.10
C LYS A 161 25.80 5.46 0.85
N ILE A 162 25.77 6.44 1.77
CA ILE A 162 24.70 6.57 2.77
C ILE A 162 23.40 7.05 2.11
N THR A 163 23.45 8.07 1.25
CA THR A 163 22.27 8.61 0.55
C THR A 163 21.61 7.59 -0.40
N LEU A 164 22.40 6.74 -1.07
CA LEU A 164 21.87 5.69 -1.94
C LEU A 164 21.19 4.55 -1.16
N ILE A 165 21.70 4.20 0.03
CA ILE A 165 21.09 3.19 0.91
C ILE A 165 19.77 3.74 1.47
N GLU A 166 19.75 5.01 1.88
CA GLU A 166 18.52 5.67 2.36
C GLU A 166 17.46 5.77 1.27
N GLY A 167 17.82 6.19 0.05
CA GLY A 167 16.89 6.25 -1.07
C GLY A 167 16.34 4.88 -1.48
N ARG A 168 17.17 3.82 -1.39
CA ARG A 168 16.72 2.44 -1.61
C ARG A 168 15.74 1.98 -0.54
N ALA A 169 16.03 2.25 0.73
CA ALA A 169 15.14 1.91 1.83
C ALA A 169 13.79 2.65 1.71
N GLN A 170 13.81 3.94 1.38
CA GLN A 170 12.61 4.76 1.17
C GLN A 170 11.71 4.21 0.05
N MET A 171 12.29 3.82 -1.09
CA MET A 171 11.54 3.25 -2.20
C MET A 171 11.01 1.83 -1.92
N SER A 172 11.75 1.00 -1.19
CA SER A 172 11.25 -0.30 -0.71
C SER A 172 10.03 -0.13 0.19
N ILE A 173 10.11 0.82 1.14
CA ILE A 173 9.01 1.14 2.06
C ILE A 173 7.80 1.66 1.28
N ALA A 174 8.00 2.65 0.41
CA ALA A 174 6.93 3.22 -0.40
C ALA A 174 6.25 2.19 -1.29
N GLY A 175 7.04 1.35 -1.98
CA GLY A 175 6.52 0.31 -2.85
C GLY A 175 5.71 -0.73 -2.08
N THR A 176 6.20 -1.17 -0.92
CA THR A 176 5.49 -2.15 -0.09
C THR A 176 4.15 -1.61 0.40
N VAL A 177 4.10 -0.33 0.80
CA VAL A 177 2.87 0.34 1.20
C VAL A 177 1.89 0.44 0.02
N ILE A 178 2.31 1.05 -1.10
CA ILE A 178 1.45 1.32 -2.26
C ILE A 178 0.90 0.02 -2.87
N PHE A 179 1.75 -0.97 -3.10
CA PHE A 179 1.29 -2.24 -3.68
C PHE A 179 0.52 -3.08 -2.66
N GLY A 180 0.89 -3.02 -1.38
CA GLY A 180 0.18 -3.70 -0.31
C GLY A 180 -1.27 -3.21 -0.21
N ASP A 181 -1.43 -1.89 -0.16
CA ASP A 181 -2.73 -1.20 -0.14
C ASP A 181 -3.57 -1.53 -1.39
N MET A 182 -2.98 -1.43 -2.59
CA MET A 182 -3.64 -1.82 -3.85
C MET A 182 -4.20 -3.26 -3.82
N PHE A 183 -3.43 -4.23 -3.31
CA PHE A 183 -3.89 -5.62 -3.21
C PHE A 183 -4.94 -5.81 -2.11
N HIS A 184 -4.90 -5.00 -1.05
CA HIS A 184 -5.91 -4.99 0.00
C HIS A 184 -7.26 -4.51 -0.54
N ASN A 185 -7.26 -3.35 -1.20
CA ASN A 185 -8.45 -2.73 -1.77
C ASN A 185 -9.07 -3.59 -2.88
N LEU A 186 -8.22 -4.33 -3.62
CA LEU A 186 -8.70 -5.36 -4.54
C LEU A 186 -9.42 -6.51 -3.82
N ALA A 187 -8.87 -6.99 -2.69
CA ALA A 187 -9.50 -8.03 -1.89
C ALA A 187 -10.83 -7.58 -1.31
N ASP A 188 -10.92 -6.36 -0.79
CA ASP A 188 -12.17 -5.77 -0.31
C ASP A 188 -13.21 -5.60 -1.43
N GLY A 189 -12.77 -5.21 -2.63
CA GLY A 189 -13.62 -5.20 -3.82
C GLY A 189 -14.21 -6.58 -4.14
N PHE A 190 -13.43 -7.66 -3.98
CA PHE A 190 -13.97 -9.03 -4.12
C PHE A 190 -14.97 -9.38 -3.03
N VAL A 191 -14.72 -8.97 -1.78
CA VAL A 191 -15.64 -9.19 -0.65
C VAL A 191 -16.96 -8.46 -0.89
N HIS A 192 -16.94 -7.19 -1.30
CA HIS A 192 -18.16 -6.46 -1.67
C HIS A 192 -18.88 -7.13 -2.84
N GLY A 193 -18.14 -7.50 -3.89
CA GLY A 193 -18.69 -8.20 -5.03
C GLY A 193 -19.40 -9.50 -4.65
N ALA A 194 -18.81 -10.28 -3.74
CA ALA A 194 -19.43 -11.49 -3.21
C ALA A 194 -20.66 -11.20 -2.35
N ALA A 195 -20.59 -10.21 -1.46
CA ALA A 195 -21.66 -9.84 -0.54
C ALA A 195 -22.89 -9.30 -1.29
N PHE A 196 -22.74 -8.36 -2.22
CA PHE A 196 -23.86 -7.81 -2.99
C PHE A 196 -24.46 -8.81 -3.98
N LYS A 197 -23.66 -9.79 -4.42
CA LYS A 197 -24.12 -10.86 -5.31
C LYS A 197 -24.89 -11.95 -4.58
N SER A 198 -24.49 -12.28 -3.35
CA SER A 198 -24.94 -13.51 -2.67
C SER A 198 -25.81 -13.25 -1.44
N CYS A 199 -25.71 -12.05 -0.84
CA CYS A 199 -26.40 -11.71 0.41
C CYS A 199 -27.46 -10.60 0.24
N ASP A 200 -28.24 -10.40 1.30
CA ASP A 200 -29.23 -9.32 1.39
C ASP A 200 -28.60 -7.92 1.26
N PRO A 201 -29.29 -6.93 0.65
CA PRO A 201 -28.80 -5.56 0.58
C PRO A 201 -28.37 -4.94 1.91
N SER A 202 -29.10 -5.21 2.99
CA SER A 202 -28.74 -4.68 4.32
C SER A 202 -27.40 -5.23 4.80
N PHE A 203 -27.19 -6.54 4.66
CA PHE A 203 -25.93 -7.19 5.03
C PHE A 203 -24.76 -6.73 4.16
N ALA A 204 -24.96 -6.58 2.84
CA ALA A 204 -23.92 -6.07 1.95
C ALA A 204 -23.52 -4.62 2.28
N MET A 205 -24.48 -3.80 2.73
CA MET A 205 -24.20 -2.45 3.24
C MET A 205 -23.47 -2.48 4.59
N ASP A 206 -23.77 -3.43 5.49
CA ASP A 206 -23.03 -3.60 6.74
C ASP A 206 -21.57 -3.95 6.46
N ILE A 207 -21.30 -4.85 5.51
CA ILE A 207 -19.94 -5.16 5.05
C ILE A 207 -19.25 -3.90 4.51
N THR A 208 -19.94 -3.10 3.70
CA THR A 208 -19.41 -1.83 3.17
C THR A 208 -19.03 -0.86 4.30
N LEU A 209 -19.87 -0.72 5.32
CA LEU A 209 -19.63 0.14 6.48
C LEU A 209 -18.45 -0.35 7.33
N VAL A 210 -18.34 -1.67 7.53
CA VAL A 210 -17.22 -2.28 8.26
C VAL A 210 -15.91 -2.10 7.49
N THR A 211 -15.92 -2.27 6.16
CA THR A 211 -14.77 -1.97 5.30
C THR A 211 -14.37 -0.51 5.44
N MET A 212 -15.30 0.41 5.20
CA MET A 212 -15.02 1.86 5.32
C MET A 212 -14.45 2.24 6.71
N ALA A 213 -14.92 1.59 7.78
CA ALA A 213 -14.42 1.86 9.13
C ALA A 213 -12.95 1.44 9.33
N HIS A 214 -12.48 0.41 8.63
CA HIS A 214 -11.11 -0.06 8.73
C HIS A 214 -10.15 0.49 7.68
N GLU A 215 -10.69 1.07 6.60
CA GLU A 215 -9.91 1.88 5.67
C GLU A 215 -9.36 3.15 6.34
N VAL A 216 -10.15 3.80 7.20
CA VAL A 216 -9.72 5.04 7.89
C VAL A 216 -8.36 4.88 8.60
N PRO A 217 -8.13 3.88 9.49
CA PRO A 217 -6.83 3.70 10.12
C PRO A 217 -5.73 3.20 9.17
N GLN A 218 -6.07 2.39 8.15
CA GLN A 218 -5.10 1.88 7.16
C GLN A 218 -4.53 3.04 6.33
N GLU A 219 -5.41 3.78 5.67
CA GLU A 219 -5.10 4.94 4.86
C GLU A 219 -4.28 5.98 5.65
N LEU A 220 -4.66 6.24 6.91
CA LEU A 220 -3.91 7.16 7.78
C LEU A 220 -2.50 6.62 8.11
N ALA A 221 -2.34 5.32 8.32
CA ALA A 221 -1.04 4.72 8.60
C ALA A 221 -0.13 4.82 7.36
N ASP A 222 -0.65 4.49 6.18
CA ASP A 222 0.07 4.50 4.93
C ASP A 222 0.54 5.91 4.57
N PHE A 223 -0.34 6.91 4.68
CA PHE A 223 0.03 8.33 4.54
C PHE A 223 1.18 8.72 5.47
N MET A 224 1.12 8.31 6.74
CA MET A 224 2.16 8.64 7.72
C MET A 224 3.49 7.95 7.43
N ILE A 225 3.46 6.70 6.94
CA ILE A 225 4.65 5.96 6.52
C ILE A 225 5.26 6.62 5.29
N LEU A 226 4.45 7.00 4.30
CA LEU A 226 4.92 7.71 3.10
C LEU A 226 5.54 9.07 3.43
N LEU A 227 4.93 9.82 4.36
CA LEU A 227 5.41 11.12 4.81
C LEU A 227 6.71 11.02 5.62
N HIS A 228 6.77 10.10 6.60
CA HIS A 228 7.86 10.08 7.59
C HIS A 228 8.98 9.08 7.28
N HIS A 229 8.68 7.97 6.62
CA HIS A 229 9.63 6.90 6.33
C HIS A 229 10.05 6.87 4.86
N ALA A 230 9.14 7.11 3.91
CA ALA A 230 9.49 7.25 2.50
C ALA A 230 9.97 8.66 2.12
N GLY A 231 9.84 9.64 3.02
CA GLY A 231 10.33 11.01 2.83
C GLY A 231 9.56 11.82 1.79
N MET A 232 8.34 11.41 1.44
CA MET A 232 7.50 12.15 0.50
C MET A 232 6.98 13.44 1.12
N ASN A 233 6.79 14.48 0.31
CA ASN A 233 6.04 15.64 0.78
C ASN A 233 4.55 15.26 0.95
N TRP A 234 3.82 16.00 1.79
CA TRP A 234 2.44 15.67 2.14
C TRP A 234 1.50 15.56 0.93
N LYS A 235 1.69 16.36 -0.13
CA LYS A 235 0.84 16.30 -1.33
C LYS A 235 1.09 15.03 -2.13
N LEU A 236 2.36 14.64 -2.26
CA LEU A 236 2.74 13.43 -2.96
C LEU A 236 2.30 12.20 -2.17
N ALA A 237 2.51 12.19 -0.86
CA ALA A 237 2.06 11.13 0.03
C ALA A 237 0.54 10.92 -0.08
N ASP A 238 -0.25 11.99 0.05
CA ASP A 238 -1.71 11.95 -0.08
C ASP A 238 -2.16 11.46 -1.46
N LEU A 239 -1.52 11.94 -2.54
CA LEU A 239 -1.85 11.54 -3.89
C LEU A 239 -1.56 10.06 -4.16
N VAL A 240 -0.40 9.54 -3.75
CA VAL A 240 -0.06 8.13 -4.04
C VAL A 240 -0.88 7.17 -3.18
N ASN A 241 -1.24 7.56 -1.94
CA ASN A 241 -2.16 6.82 -1.08
C ASN A 241 -3.56 6.74 -1.72
N PHE A 242 -4.07 7.87 -2.18
CA PHE A 242 -5.35 7.92 -2.86
C PHE A 242 -5.36 7.09 -4.17
N LEU A 243 -4.23 7.00 -4.88
CA LEU A 243 -4.14 6.22 -6.11
C LEU A 243 -3.91 4.72 -5.86
N SER A 244 -3.50 4.31 -4.66
CA SER A 244 -3.45 2.90 -4.27
C SER A 244 -4.81 2.38 -3.77
N GLY A 245 -5.66 3.28 -3.25
CA GLY A 245 -7.12 3.17 -3.09
C GLY A 245 -7.88 2.74 -4.33
#